data_AF-A0A8H2X8C2-F1
#
_entry.id   AF-A0A8H2X8C2-F1
#
_cell.length_a   1.000
_cell.length_b   1.000
_cell.length_c   1.000
_cell.angle_alpha   90.00
_cell.angle_beta   90.00
_cell.angle_gamma   90.00
#
_symmetry.space_group_name_H-M   'P 1'
#
loop_
_entity.id
_entity.type
_entity.pdbx_description
1 polymer ?
#
loop_
_entity_poly.entity_id
_entity_poly.type
_entity_poly.pdbx_seq_one_letter_code
_entity_poly.pdbx_strand_id
1 'polypeptide(L)'
;MNNIRSSSTRALVCPTAGLRSTRVVQARSLHITDVLYKNKQATQSDDVDSFEEDLFASPGEVQAETKRNLSTLEPTGSTAKLEARRSERFKLTKTNIVKHPAFVFAHTQLNPDKSDKSNLLNYRIPIRRLKRMWGPKRALLVKMITMAATRAELLEFIDIFKTYRQAGWPIDDLARLDFIGRCIHLKAPDIALAILYHRPAFGFDIPTLTSARALMRSLLSTPHPPPDADKAPLPEDMALPTETPLAHALLLANLFDVYALPPAETDQVSRALLLGAGAQHLKAGTDTEEANAIIQLVRESAEKQTAQPEGLVLNDKDPRVKDGKLVATSQAIKERGKFTSKAAQLRTIPLYNDELTASERTWIKRRLDKFAEWAQEQGQDTSWVDKLKVA
;
A
#
# COMPACT_ATOMS: atom_id res chain seq x y z
N MET A 1 -41.53 46.82 -14.44
CA MET A 1 -41.75 47.14 -13.01
C MET A 1 -40.68 46.40 -12.21
N ASN A 2 -39.64 47.13 -11.80
CA ASN A 2 -38.46 46.59 -11.12
C ASN A 2 -38.66 46.70 -9.60
N ASN A 3 -38.63 45.56 -8.90
CA ASN A 3 -38.64 45.54 -7.43
C ASN A 3 -37.23 45.23 -6.91
N ILE A 4 -36.59 46.28 -6.40
CA ILE A 4 -35.32 46.24 -5.69
C ILE A 4 -35.61 45.83 -4.24
N ARG A 5 -35.06 44.70 -3.77
CA ARG A 5 -35.08 44.31 -2.36
C ARG A 5 -33.69 44.52 -1.75
N SER A 6 -33.58 45.56 -0.92
CA SER A 6 -32.47 45.78 0.01
C SER A 6 -32.51 44.75 1.13
N SER A 7 -31.38 44.08 1.40
CA SER A 7 -31.19 43.29 2.62
C SER A 7 -30.09 43.90 3.49
N SER A 8 -30.57 44.39 4.64
CA SER A 8 -29.88 44.97 5.78
C SER A 8 -28.76 44.10 6.36
N THR A 9 -27.55 44.68 6.48
CA THR A 9 -26.42 44.16 7.25
C THR A 9 -26.59 44.49 8.74
N ARG A 10 -26.84 43.49 9.59
CA ARG A 10 -26.70 43.62 11.05
C ARG A 10 -25.35 43.07 11.47
N ALA A 11 -24.48 43.96 11.94
CA ALA A 11 -23.23 43.62 12.61
C ALA A 11 -23.54 43.11 14.03
N LEU A 12 -23.08 41.89 14.35
CA LEU A 12 -23.13 41.34 15.70
C LEU A 12 -21.79 41.61 16.39
N VAL A 13 -21.86 42.43 17.43
CA VAL A 13 -20.77 42.72 18.37
C VAL A 13 -20.65 41.55 19.35
N CYS A 14 -19.47 40.93 19.42
CA CYS A 14 -19.14 39.92 20.44
C CYS A 14 -18.67 40.63 21.73
N PRO A 15 -19.26 40.34 22.90
CA PRO A 15 -18.71 40.79 24.17
C PRO A 15 -17.61 39.84 24.65
N THR A 16 -16.44 40.42 24.93
CA THR A 16 -15.31 39.81 25.64
C THR A 16 -15.51 39.90 27.15
N ALA A 17 -15.72 38.76 27.80
CA ALA A 17 -15.50 38.53 29.23
C ALA A 17 -14.98 37.08 29.32
N GLY A 18 -13.78 36.77 29.79
CA GLY A 18 -13.20 37.20 31.07
C GLY A 18 -13.59 36.16 32.11
N LEU A 19 -12.67 35.25 32.47
CA LEU A 19 -12.42 34.74 33.83
C LEU A 19 -11.37 33.60 33.78
N ARG A 20 -10.24 33.87 34.42
CA ARG A 20 -9.13 32.94 34.66
C ARG A 20 -9.55 31.95 35.74
N SER A 21 -9.41 30.65 35.47
CA SER A 21 -9.48 29.59 36.47
C SER A 21 -8.07 29.08 36.72
N THR A 22 -7.51 29.42 37.89
CA THR A 22 -6.25 28.88 38.39
C THR A 22 -6.48 27.43 38.84
N ARG A 23 -6.06 26.48 38.00
CA ARG A 23 -5.99 25.06 38.41
C ARG A 23 -4.72 24.82 39.21
N VAL A 24 -4.91 24.38 40.44
CA VAL A 24 -3.88 23.81 41.32
C VAL A 24 -3.31 22.56 40.66
N VAL A 25 -2.00 22.57 40.38
CA VAL A 25 -1.25 21.43 39.87
C VAL A 25 -0.95 20.50 41.05
N GLN A 26 -1.71 19.41 41.18
CA GLN A 26 -1.32 18.28 42.03
C GLN A 26 -0.21 17.50 41.31
N ALA A 27 1.02 17.61 41.83
CA ALA A 27 2.12 16.75 41.45
C ALA A 27 1.81 15.30 41.85
N ARG A 28 1.64 14.42 40.86
CA ARG A 28 1.56 12.97 41.07
C ARG A 28 2.99 12.44 41.14
N SER A 29 3.37 11.89 42.27
CA SER A 29 4.64 11.17 42.46
C SER A 29 4.69 9.96 41.54
N LEU A 30 5.73 9.90 40.70
CA LEU A 30 6.07 8.72 39.90
C LEU A 30 6.67 7.68 40.84
N HIS A 31 5.99 6.54 40.99
CA HIS A 31 6.59 5.35 41.59
C HIS A 31 7.64 4.80 40.62
N ILE A 32 8.90 5.04 40.95
CA ILE A 32 10.05 4.40 40.32
C ILE A 32 10.14 3.00 40.94
N THR A 33 9.81 1.97 40.18
CA THR A 33 10.11 0.59 40.54
C THR A 33 11.46 0.22 39.94
N ASP A 34 12.43 -0.09 40.79
CA ASP A 34 13.75 -0.56 40.39
C ASP A 34 13.64 -1.87 39.61
N VAL A 35 13.97 -1.83 38.32
CA VAL A 35 14.11 -3.01 37.47
C VAL A 35 15.52 -3.52 37.65
N LEU A 36 15.64 -4.62 38.40
CA LEU A 36 16.88 -5.33 38.66
C LEU A 36 17.33 -6.05 37.37
N TYR A 37 18.29 -5.47 36.66
CA TYR A 37 18.93 -6.10 35.50
C TYR A 37 19.80 -7.26 35.98
N LYS A 38 19.35 -8.50 35.75
CA LYS A 38 20.22 -9.68 35.81
C LYS A 38 21.11 -9.67 34.58
N ASN A 39 22.37 -9.26 34.76
CA ASN A 39 23.45 -9.49 33.81
C ASN A 39 23.58 -11.00 33.56
N LYS A 40 23.29 -11.44 32.33
CA LYS A 40 23.79 -12.70 31.80
C LYS A 40 25.16 -12.43 31.18
N GLN A 41 26.18 -13.08 31.72
CA GLN A 41 27.51 -13.17 31.14
C GLN A 41 27.40 -13.67 29.70
N ALA A 42 27.92 -12.88 28.76
CA ALA A 42 28.19 -13.30 27.40
C ALA A 42 29.56 -13.97 27.39
N THR A 43 29.59 -15.26 27.09
CA THR A 43 30.82 -15.96 26.73
C THR A 43 31.21 -15.49 25.33
N GLN A 44 32.34 -14.81 25.29
CA GLN A 44 33.05 -14.35 24.11
C GLN A 44 33.64 -15.55 23.38
N SER A 45 33.26 -15.75 22.12
CA SER A 45 34.05 -16.50 21.15
C SER A 45 34.26 -15.59 19.95
N ASP A 46 35.49 -15.09 19.83
CA ASP A 46 36.01 -14.45 18.63
C ASP A 46 36.10 -15.50 17.52
N ASP A 47 35.36 -15.29 16.43
CA ASP A 47 35.75 -15.81 15.11
C ASP A 47 35.21 -14.87 14.02
N VAL A 48 36.13 -14.02 13.58
CA VAL A 48 36.46 -13.62 12.20
C VAL A 48 35.35 -13.69 11.13
N ASP A 49 35.08 -12.52 10.53
CA ASP A 49 34.64 -12.27 9.14
C ASP A 49 33.94 -13.41 8.39
N SER A 50 32.60 -13.39 8.35
CA SER A 50 31.84 -13.76 7.16
C SER A 50 30.38 -13.34 7.30
N PHE A 51 29.99 -12.25 6.63
CA PHE A 51 28.58 -11.90 6.39
C PHE A 51 28.37 -11.66 4.89
N GLU A 52 28.65 -12.70 4.10
CA GLU A 52 27.91 -12.95 2.87
C GLU A 52 26.72 -13.84 3.21
N GLU A 53 25.55 -13.25 3.46
CA GLU A 53 24.28 -14.00 3.39
C GLU A 53 23.60 -13.71 2.04
N ASP A 54 23.87 -14.67 1.18
CA ASP A 54 23.42 -14.88 -0.18
C ASP A 54 21.90 -15.16 -0.20
N LEU A 55 21.10 -14.09 -0.31
CA LEU A 55 19.63 -14.17 -0.42
C LEU A 55 19.13 -14.43 -1.86
N PHE A 56 20.01 -14.85 -2.78
CA PHE A 56 19.70 -15.00 -4.21
C PHE A 56 20.31 -16.25 -4.88
N ALA A 57 20.49 -17.35 -4.16
CA ALA A 57 20.87 -18.60 -4.78
C ALA A 57 19.76 -19.11 -5.73
N SER A 58 20.01 -18.97 -7.03
CA SER A 58 19.29 -19.66 -8.09
C SER A 58 19.63 -21.16 -8.04
N PRO A 59 18.72 -22.06 -8.46
CA PRO A 59 18.92 -23.49 -8.35
C PRO A 59 19.99 -23.92 -9.37
N GLY A 60 21.18 -24.26 -8.87
CA GLY A 60 22.25 -24.90 -9.62
C GLY A 60 22.08 -26.41 -9.63
N GLU A 61 22.17 -26.96 -10.83
CA GLU A 61 21.93 -28.34 -11.22
C GLU A 61 23.10 -29.27 -10.84
N VAL A 62 22.74 -30.45 -10.30
CA VAL A 62 23.49 -31.73 -10.22
C VAL A 62 24.72 -31.78 -9.29
N GLN A 63 24.53 -32.40 -8.11
CA GLN A 63 25.40 -33.49 -7.66
C GLN A 63 24.56 -34.61 -7.03
N ALA A 64 24.85 -35.83 -7.47
CA ALA A 64 24.16 -37.04 -7.11
C ALA A 64 24.55 -37.54 -5.70
N GLU A 65 23.65 -38.34 -5.14
CA GLU A 65 23.89 -39.31 -4.05
C GLU A 65 24.13 -38.76 -2.64
N THR A 66 23.05 -38.63 -1.87
CA THR A 66 22.84 -39.42 -0.64
C THR A 66 21.36 -39.34 -0.24
N LYS A 67 20.62 -40.44 -0.39
CA LYS A 67 19.25 -40.60 0.11
C LYS A 67 19.24 -40.51 1.64
N ARG A 68 18.98 -39.31 2.17
CA ARG A 68 18.42 -39.16 3.52
C ARG A 68 16.97 -38.77 3.37
N ASN A 69 16.10 -39.68 3.79
CA ASN A 69 14.67 -39.46 3.93
C ASN A 69 14.44 -38.24 4.84
N LEU A 70 14.16 -37.07 4.25
CA LEU A 70 13.59 -35.94 4.97
C LEU A 70 12.15 -36.31 5.33
N SER A 71 11.99 -36.93 6.49
CA SER A 71 10.71 -37.05 7.16
C SER A 71 10.17 -35.66 7.44
N THR A 72 8.96 -35.40 6.96
CA THR A 72 8.03 -34.35 7.36
C THR A 72 8.23 -33.95 8.82
N LEU A 73 8.93 -32.83 9.02
CA LEU A 73 9.08 -32.19 10.33
C LEU A 73 7.73 -31.57 10.68
N GLU A 74 6.94 -32.32 11.45
CA GLU A 74 5.73 -31.82 12.11
C GLU A 74 6.05 -30.47 12.79
N PRO A 75 5.26 -29.42 12.54
CA PRO A 75 5.50 -28.11 13.12
C PRO A 75 5.43 -28.22 14.64
N THR A 76 6.57 -28.02 15.30
CA THR A 76 6.68 -27.96 16.75
C THR A 76 5.59 -27.06 17.33
N GLY A 77 4.77 -27.57 18.25
CA GLY A 77 3.51 -26.94 18.71
C GLY A 77 3.62 -25.54 19.35
N SER A 78 4.80 -24.95 19.40
CA SER A 78 5.02 -23.56 19.84
C SER A 78 4.55 -22.54 18.78
N THR A 79 4.73 -22.80 17.49
CA THR A 79 4.34 -21.87 16.40
C THR A 79 2.83 -21.79 16.26
N ALA A 80 2.16 -22.94 16.22
CA ALA A 80 0.70 -23.04 16.16
C ALA A 80 0.01 -22.32 17.33
N LYS A 81 0.58 -22.41 18.55
CA LYS A 81 0.05 -21.71 19.73
C LYS A 81 0.20 -20.19 19.62
N LEU A 82 1.28 -19.69 19.00
CA LEU A 82 1.47 -18.25 18.77
C LEU A 82 0.50 -17.72 17.71
N GLU A 83 0.26 -18.47 16.64
CA GLU A 83 -0.70 -18.11 15.60
C GLU A 83 -2.13 -18.08 16.13
N ALA A 84 -2.54 -19.10 16.91
CA ALA A 84 -3.85 -19.12 17.56
C ALA A 84 -4.06 -17.89 18.47
N ARG A 85 -3.06 -17.56 19.31
CA ARG A 85 -3.09 -16.36 20.16
C ARG A 85 -3.17 -15.06 19.35
N ARG A 86 -2.52 -15.02 18.19
CA ARG A 86 -2.55 -13.87 17.29
C ARG A 86 -3.94 -13.70 16.67
N SER A 87 -4.54 -14.79 16.18
CA SER A 87 -5.91 -14.82 15.66
C SER A 87 -6.96 -14.44 16.71
N GLU A 88 -6.84 -14.94 17.95
CA GLU A 88 -7.74 -14.55 19.06
C GLU A 88 -7.70 -13.04 19.32
N ARG A 89 -6.49 -12.47 19.39
CA ARG A 89 -6.32 -11.03 19.60
C ARG A 89 -6.75 -10.21 18.38
N PHE A 90 -6.63 -10.75 17.16
CA PHE A 90 -7.19 -10.17 15.95
C PHE A 90 -8.72 -10.10 16.06
N LYS A 91 -9.39 -11.21 16.39
CA LYS A 91 -10.85 -11.26 16.62
C LYS A 91 -11.29 -10.30 17.73
N LEU A 92 -10.56 -10.21 18.83
CA LEU A 92 -10.83 -9.24 19.89
C LEU A 92 -10.72 -7.79 19.38
N THR A 93 -9.70 -7.48 18.58
CA THR A 93 -9.53 -6.14 18.02
C THR A 93 -10.62 -5.80 17.01
N LYS A 94 -10.99 -6.76 16.14
CA LYS A 94 -12.12 -6.65 15.23
C LYS A 94 -13.42 -6.39 15.97
N THR A 95 -13.74 -7.18 17.00
CA THR A 95 -14.98 -6.97 17.78
C THR A 95 -15.01 -5.60 18.45
N ASN A 96 -13.86 -5.06 18.91
CA ASN A 96 -13.78 -3.70 19.44
C ASN A 96 -14.06 -2.62 18.38
N ILE A 97 -13.61 -2.81 17.14
CA ILE A 97 -13.91 -1.92 16.02
C ILE A 97 -15.40 -2.03 15.65
N VAL A 98 -15.90 -3.25 15.47
CA VAL A 98 -17.27 -3.53 15.04
C VAL A 98 -18.30 -3.08 16.07
N LYS A 99 -18.03 -3.25 17.37
CA LYS A 99 -18.91 -2.79 18.47
C LYS A 99 -18.83 -1.28 18.73
N HIS A 100 -17.95 -0.55 18.05
CA HIS A 100 -17.87 0.90 18.23
C HIS A 100 -19.19 1.55 17.76
N PRO A 101 -19.87 2.39 18.56
CA PRO A 101 -21.21 2.87 18.23
C PRO A 101 -21.30 3.58 16.88
N ALA A 102 -20.27 4.37 16.53
CA ALA A 102 -20.23 5.03 15.21
C ALA A 102 -20.08 4.01 14.07
N PHE A 103 -19.29 2.95 14.28
CA PHE A 103 -19.10 1.88 13.29
C PHE A 103 -20.37 1.07 13.11
N VAL A 104 -21.01 0.61 14.20
CA VAL A 104 -22.31 -0.08 14.14
C VAL A 104 -23.31 0.75 13.34
N PHE A 105 -23.43 2.04 13.65
CA PHE A 105 -24.37 2.94 12.97
C PHE A 105 -24.08 3.09 11.46
N ALA A 106 -22.82 3.17 11.06
CA ALA A 106 -22.43 3.23 9.64
C ALA A 106 -22.64 1.88 8.93
N HIS A 107 -22.24 0.79 9.57
CA HIS A 107 -22.35 -0.56 9.03
C HIS A 107 -23.82 -0.98 8.83
N THR A 108 -24.70 -0.65 9.79
CA THR A 108 -26.15 -0.89 9.66
C THR A 108 -26.77 -0.13 8.49
N GLN A 109 -26.30 1.09 8.20
CA GLN A 109 -26.79 1.83 7.03
C GLN A 109 -26.37 1.19 5.71
N LEU A 110 -25.20 0.57 5.66
CA LEU A 110 -24.75 -0.16 4.47
C LEU A 110 -25.51 -1.47 4.26
N ASN A 111 -25.75 -2.21 5.35
CA ASN A 111 -26.35 -3.53 5.31
C ASN A 111 -27.66 -3.56 6.10
N PRO A 112 -28.73 -2.90 5.63
CA PRO A 112 -30.01 -2.86 6.34
C PRO A 112 -30.57 -4.28 6.55
N ASP A 113 -30.39 -5.15 5.55
CA ASP A 113 -30.93 -6.52 5.53
C ASP A 113 -30.22 -7.46 6.50
N LYS A 114 -28.94 -7.20 6.81
CA LYS A 114 -28.13 -8.03 7.73
C LYS A 114 -28.19 -7.52 9.17
N SER A 115 -28.90 -6.43 9.44
CA SER A 115 -28.89 -5.82 10.76
C SER A 115 -29.89 -6.49 11.70
N ASP A 116 -29.37 -7.24 12.67
CA ASP A 116 -30.16 -7.68 13.82
C ASP A 116 -30.68 -6.45 14.57
N LYS A 117 -31.98 -6.17 14.38
CA LYS A 117 -32.68 -5.02 14.98
C LYS A 117 -32.53 -4.95 16.50
N SER A 118 -32.23 -6.09 17.15
CA SER A 118 -31.96 -6.21 18.58
C SER A 118 -30.73 -5.41 19.04
N ASN A 119 -29.67 -5.31 18.23
CA ASN A 119 -28.45 -4.60 18.62
C ASN A 119 -28.59 -3.07 18.55
N LEU A 120 -29.52 -2.55 17.75
CA LEU A 120 -29.75 -1.10 17.61
C LEU A 120 -30.45 -0.51 18.85
N LEU A 121 -31.27 -1.31 19.54
CA LEU A 121 -32.03 -0.87 20.72
C LEU A 121 -31.13 -0.55 21.93
N ASN A 122 -29.95 -1.17 22.02
CA ASN A 122 -29.04 -0.96 23.14
C ASN A 122 -28.28 0.38 23.06
N TYR A 123 -28.23 1.02 21.90
CA TYR A 123 -27.58 2.32 21.73
C TYR A 123 -28.63 3.43 21.63
N ARG A 124 -29.20 3.83 22.79
CA ARG A 124 -29.94 5.10 22.94
C ARG A 124 -29.01 6.34 22.83
N ILE A 125 -28.04 6.31 21.94
CA ILE A 125 -27.15 7.45 21.68
C ILE A 125 -27.85 8.33 20.64
N PRO A 126 -28.15 9.61 20.95
CA PRO A 126 -28.78 10.51 19.99
C PRO A 126 -27.95 10.59 18.69
N ILE A 127 -28.61 10.58 17.53
CA ILE A 127 -27.97 10.63 16.19
C ILE A 127 -26.98 11.81 16.10
N ARG A 128 -27.31 12.95 16.72
CA ARG A 128 -26.43 14.13 16.77
C ARG A 128 -25.10 13.85 17.48
N ARG A 129 -25.08 12.98 18.49
CA ARG A 129 -23.86 12.58 19.20
C ARG A 129 -23.06 11.57 18.38
N LEU A 130 -23.72 10.62 17.71
CA LEU A 130 -23.06 9.67 16.79
C LEU A 130 -22.34 10.41 15.65
N LYS A 131 -22.97 11.41 15.02
CA LYS A 131 -22.34 12.22 13.98
C LYS A 131 -21.13 13.03 14.45
N ARG A 132 -21.02 13.31 15.76
CA ARG A 132 -19.87 14.01 16.36
C ARG A 132 -18.78 13.05 16.82
N MET A 133 -19.09 11.77 16.98
CA MET A 133 -18.08 10.77 17.28
C MET A 133 -17.21 10.62 16.05
N TRP A 134 -15.91 10.87 16.21
CA TRP A 134 -14.95 10.41 15.24
C TRP A 134 -15.05 8.88 15.16
N GLY A 135 -14.78 8.31 13.98
CA GLY A 135 -14.81 6.86 13.76
C GLY A 135 -13.90 6.10 14.75
N PRO A 136 -13.88 4.76 14.67
CA PRO A 136 -12.98 3.96 15.52
C PRO A 136 -11.55 4.51 15.48
N LYS A 137 -10.87 4.49 16.62
CA LYS A 137 -9.52 5.07 16.73
C LYS A 137 -8.59 4.45 15.68
N ARG A 138 -7.84 5.29 14.95
CA ARG A 138 -6.81 4.88 13.98
C ARG A 138 -5.90 3.78 14.52
N ALA A 139 -5.45 3.90 15.77
CA ALA A 139 -4.58 2.92 16.41
C ALA A 139 -5.17 1.52 16.50
N LEU A 140 -6.51 1.38 16.58
CA LEU A 140 -7.17 0.08 16.56
C LEU A 140 -7.12 -0.56 15.17
N LEU A 141 -7.32 0.22 14.11
CA LEU A 141 -7.23 -0.29 12.73
C LEU A 141 -5.81 -0.76 12.41
N VAL A 142 -4.80 0.06 12.71
CA VAL A 142 -3.38 -0.30 12.54
C VAL A 142 -3.05 -1.54 13.35
N LYS A 143 -3.46 -1.60 14.63
CA LYS A 143 -3.28 -2.80 15.45
C LYS A 143 -3.96 -4.02 14.84
N MET A 144 -5.15 -3.88 14.27
CA MET A 144 -5.82 -5.01 13.62
C MET A 144 -5.02 -5.52 12.41
N ILE A 145 -4.54 -4.60 11.56
CA ILE A 145 -3.72 -4.90 10.38
C ILE A 145 -2.45 -5.67 10.77
N THR A 146 -1.72 -5.15 11.76
CA THR A 146 -0.48 -5.80 12.21
C THR A 146 -0.73 -7.16 12.85
N MET A 147 -1.95 -7.44 13.29
CA MET A 147 -2.30 -8.71 13.93
C MET A 147 -2.82 -9.77 12.97
N ALA A 148 -3.33 -9.42 11.78
CA ALA A 148 -3.83 -10.39 10.81
C ALA A 148 -2.77 -11.46 10.50
N ALA A 149 -3.03 -12.73 10.75
CA ALA A 149 -2.10 -13.84 10.55
C ALA A 149 -2.40 -14.61 9.28
N THR A 150 -3.65 -14.60 8.81
CA THR A 150 -4.10 -15.43 7.69
C THR A 150 -4.70 -14.60 6.57
N ARG A 151 -4.78 -15.19 5.37
CA ARG A 151 -5.43 -14.56 4.21
C ARG A 151 -6.92 -14.32 4.47
N ALA A 152 -7.61 -15.24 5.15
CA ALA A 152 -9.02 -15.06 5.51
C ALA A 152 -9.22 -13.84 6.42
N GLU A 153 -8.32 -13.62 7.40
CA GLU A 153 -8.35 -12.43 8.25
C GLU A 153 -8.11 -11.14 7.46
N LEU A 154 -7.29 -11.17 6.40
CA LEU A 154 -7.13 -10.02 5.49
C LEU A 154 -8.41 -9.70 4.72
N LEU A 155 -9.18 -10.71 4.29
CA LEU A 155 -10.46 -10.50 3.61
C LEU A 155 -11.50 -9.83 4.52
N GLU A 156 -11.43 -10.04 5.84
CA GLU A 156 -12.35 -9.37 6.77
C GLU A 156 -12.19 -7.84 6.80
N PHE A 157 -11.08 -7.29 6.29
CA PHE A 157 -10.90 -5.84 6.15
C PHE A 157 -11.76 -5.23 5.04
N ILE A 158 -12.24 -6.03 4.08
CA ILE A 158 -13.06 -5.56 2.95
C ILE A 158 -14.30 -4.82 3.47
N ASP A 159 -15.06 -5.45 4.37
CA ASP A 159 -16.27 -4.85 4.97
C ASP A 159 -15.95 -3.63 5.83
N ILE A 160 -14.80 -3.66 6.53
CA ILE A 160 -14.35 -2.56 7.37
C ILE A 160 -14.00 -1.34 6.50
N PHE A 161 -13.23 -1.53 5.44
CA PHE A 161 -12.85 -0.46 4.52
C PHE A 161 -14.06 0.12 3.78
N LYS A 162 -15.01 -0.70 3.32
CA LYS A 162 -16.29 -0.21 2.76
C LYS A 162 -17.04 0.67 3.75
N THR A 163 -17.13 0.24 5.01
CA THR A 163 -17.79 1.01 6.08
C THR A 163 -17.07 2.33 6.33
N TYR A 164 -15.73 2.32 6.38
CA TYR A 164 -14.92 3.54 6.54
C TYR A 164 -15.16 4.52 5.38
N ARG A 165 -15.14 4.02 4.14
CA ARG A 165 -15.36 4.83 2.94
C ARG A 165 -16.73 5.52 2.96
N GLN A 166 -17.79 4.78 3.24
CA GLN A 166 -19.16 5.31 3.24
C GLN A 166 -19.42 6.27 4.39
N ALA A 167 -18.81 6.01 5.56
CA ALA A 167 -18.86 6.94 6.68
C ALA A 167 -18.00 8.19 6.46
N GLY A 168 -17.19 8.24 5.40
CA GLY A 168 -16.26 9.34 5.13
C GLY A 168 -15.09 9.39 6.12
N TRP A 169 -14.75 8.25 6.75
CA TRP A 169 -13.59 8.18 7.65
C TRP A 169 -12.32 7.94 6.85
N PRO A 170 -11.32 8.83 6.94
CA PRO A 170 -10.08 8.65 6.22
C PRO A 170 -9.29 7.47 6.81
N ILE A 171 -8.77 6.62 5.93
CA ILE A 171 -7.74 5.63 6.27
C ILE A 171 -6.39 6.32 6.13
N ASP A 172 -5.58 6.32 7.17
CA ASP A 172 -4.27 6.98 7.18
C ASP A 172 -3.28 6.28 6.22
N ASP A 173 -2.39 7.06 5.60
CA ASP A 173 -1.38 6.54 4.67
C ASP A 173 -0.50 5.45 5.33
N LEU A 174 -0.15 5.60 6.61
CA LEU A 174 0.61 4.58 7.33
C LEU A 174 -0.20 3.28 7.49
N ALA A 175 -1.51 3.38 7.75
CA ALA A 175 -2.36 2.20 7.84
C ALA A 175 -2.49 1.50 6.48
N ARG A 176 -2.52 2.27 5.38
CA ARG A 176 -2.52 1.70 4.03
C ARG A 176 -1.19 1.00 3.71
N LEU A 177 -0.06 1.61 4.08
CA LEU A 177 1.28 1.00 3.97
C LEU A 177 1.36 -0.32 4.75
N ASP A 178 0.95 -0.31 6.03
CA ASP A 178 0.96 -1.50 6.88
C ASP A 178 0.09 -2.61 6.29
N PHE A 179 -1.07 -2.26 5.69
CA PHE A 179 -1.96 -3.24 5.08
C PHE A 179 -1.37 -3.85 3.81
N ILE A 180 -0.81 -3.04 2.90
CA ILE A 180 -0.11 -3.52 1.70
C ILE A 180 1.06 -4.41 2.11
N GLY A 181 1.89 -3.96 3.07
CA GLY A 181 3.00 -4.74 3.60
C GLY A 181 2.57 -6.07 4.20
N ARG A 182 1.42 -6.10 4.89
CA ARG A 182 0.85 -7.34 5.44
C ARG A 182 0.35 -8.29 4.35
N CYS A 183 -0.27 -7.78 3.29
CA CYS A 183 -0.69 -8.57 2.13
C CYS A 183 0.52 -9.23 1.44
N ILE A 184 1.61 -8.49 1.26
CA ILE A 184 2.88 -9.00 0.70
C ILE A 184 3.46 -10.09 1.61
N HIS A 185 3.56 -9.81 2.92
CA HIS A 185 4.13 -10.77 3.87
C HIS A 185 3.35 -12.08 3.97
N LEU A 186 2.02 -12.02 3.82
CA LEU A 186 1.15 -13.20 3.82
C LEU A 186 1.00 -13.86 2.44
N LYS A 187 1.81 -13.44 1.45
CA LYS A 187 1.75 -13.95 0.07
C LYS A 187 0.32 -13.89 -0.50
N ALA A 188 -0.37 -12.78 -0.23
CA ALA A 188 -1.71 -12.46 -0.73
C ALA A 188 -1.76 -11.01 -1.28
N PRO A 189 -0.85 -10.63 -2.21
CA PRO A 189 -0.83 -9.29 -2.80
C PRO A 189 -2.07 -9.00 -3.68
N ASP A 190 -2.75 -10.04 -4.16
CA ASP A 190 -3.99 -9.99 -4.92
C ASP A 190 -5.12 -9.25 -4.17
N ILE A 191 -5.22 -9.43 -2.85
CA ILE A 191 -6.20 -8.72 -2.01
C ILE A 191 -5.95 -7.21 -2.04
N ALA A 192 -4.69 -6.79 -1.92
CA ALA A 192 -4.33 -5.38 -1.99
C ALA A 192 -4.64 -4.82 -3.38
N LEU A 193 -4.32 -5.57 -4.45
CA LEU A 193 -4.64 -5.17 -5.82
C LEU A 193 -6.15 -5.03 -6.04
N ALA A 194 -6.97 -5.96 -5.56
CA ALA A 194 -8.42 -5.89 -5.69
C ALA A 194 -9.01 -4.67 -4.98
N ILE A 195 -8.53 -4.37 -3.76
CA ILE A 195 -8.94 -3.18 -3.01
C ILE A 195 -8.56 -1.89 -3.76
N LEU A 196 -7.38 -1.86 -4.38
CA LEU A 196 -6.90 -0.73 -5.18
C LEU A 196 -7.71 -0.56 -6.47
N TYR A 197 -7.94 -1.65 -7.21
CA TYR A 197 -8.71 -1.63 -8.44
C TYR A 197 -10.14 -1.09 -8.20
N HIS A 198 -10.78 -1.50 -7.11
CA HIS A 198 -12.11 -1.03 -6.70
C HIS A 198 -12.05 0.22 -5.81
N ARG A 199 -11.14 1.15 -6.10
CA ARG A 199 -10.93 2.40 -5.35
C ARG A 199 -12.21 3.13 -4.91
N PRO A 200 -13.26 3.30 -5.75
CA PRO A 200 -14.45 4.04 -5.33
C PRO A 200 -15.18 3.41 -4.13
N ALA A 201 -15.16 2.08 -4.03
CA ALA A 201 -15.81 1.32 -2.96
C ALA A 201 -15.03 1.36 -1.64
N PHE A 202 -13.70 1.36 -1.70
CA PHE A 202 -12.84 1.25 -0.52
C PHE A 202 -12.21 2.57 -0.07
N GLY A 203 -12.09 3.55 -0.96
CA GLY A 203 -11.33 4.79 -0.70
C GLY A 203 -9.87 4.52 -0.33
N PHE A 204 -9.30 3.45 -0.89
CA PHE A 204 -7.96 2.99 -0.58
C PHE A 204 -7.02 3.38 -1.71
N ASP A 205 -5.97 4.13 -1.37
CA ASP A 205 -5.00 4.68 -2.31
C ASP A 205 -3.59 4.14 -2.03
N ILE A 206 -2.76 4.00 -3.07
CA ILE A 206 -1.33 3.67 -2.90
C ILE A 206 -0.60 4.92 -2.40
N PRO A 207 -0.02 4.87 -1.18
CA PRO A 207 0.57 6.07 -0.59
C PRO A 207 1.95 6.39 -1.16
N THR A 208 2.77 5.40 -1.51
CA THR A 208 4.16 5.62 -1.96
C THR A 208 4.53 4.75 -3.16
N LEU A 209 5.41 5.27 -4.03
CA LEU A 209 5.98 4.52 -5.15
C LEU A 209 6.71 3.26 -4.69
N THR A 210 7.43 3.33 -3.56
CA THR A 210 8.10 2.18 -2.94
C THR A 210 7.12 1.06 -2.60
N SER A 211 5.94 1.38 -2.05
CA SER A 211 4.91 0.37 -1.76
C SER A 211 4.31 -0.23 -3.03
N ALA A 212 4.17 0.58 -4.09
CA ALA A 212 3.70 0.13 -5.40
C ALA A 212 4.70 -0.85 -6.05
N ARG A 213 6.00 -0.51 -6.04
CA ARG A 213 7.10 -1.38 -6.51
C ARG A 213 7.15 -2.68 -5.71
N ALA A 214 7.04 -2.61 -4.38
CA ALA A 214 7.03 -3.80 -3.52
C ALA A 214 5.82 -4.70 -3.80
N LEU A 215 4.65 -4.12 -4.01
CA LEU A 215 3.44 -4.86 -4.37
C LEU A 215 3.60 -5.53 -5.74
N MET A 216 4.12 -4.81 -6.74
CA MET A 216 4.40 -5.35 -8.07
C MET A 216 5.39 -6.52 -8.04
N ARG A 217 6.50 -6.39 -7.28
CA ARG A 217 7.45 -7.50 -7.04
C ARG A 217 6.74 -8.71 -6.44
N SER A 218 5.88 -8.48 -5.45
CA SER A 218 5.15 -9.56 -4.78
C SER A 218 4.18 -10.26 -5.73
N LEU A 219 3.42 -9.51 -6.54
CA LEU A 219 2.48 -10.08 -7.52
C LEU A 219 3.20 -10.99 -8.52
N LEU A 220 4.32 -10.53 -9.06
CA LEU A 220 5.13 -11.28 -10.04
C LEU A 220 5.85 -12.49 -9.43
N SER A 221 6.10 -12.47 -8.12
CA SER A 221 6.81 -13.55 -7.43
C SER A 221 5.85 -14.61 -6.86
N THR A 222 4.58 -14.28 -6.64
CA THR A 222 3.61 -15.22 -6.09
C THR A 222 3.14 -16.18 -7.19
N PRO A 223 3.36 -17.51 -7.05
CA PRO A 223 2.77 -18.48 -7.96
C PRO A 223 1.24 -18.37 -7.92
N HIS A 224 0.62 -18.38 -9.10
CA HIS A 224 -0.83 -18.39 -9.26
C HIS A 224 -1.30 -19.72 -9.86
N PRO A 225 -2.30 -20.40 -9.26
CA PRO A 225 -2.90 -20.10 -7.96
C PRO A 225 -1.89 -20.37 -6.82
N PRO A 226 -2.02 -19.68 -5.67
CA PRO A 226 -1.14 -19.94 -4.53
C PRO A 226 -1.18 -21.43 -4.16
N PRO A 227 -0.03 -22.10 -3.96
CA PRO A 227 0.10 -23.56 -3.88
C PRO A 227 -0.69 -24.20 -2.73
N ASP A 228 -1.15 -23.40 -1.77
CA ASP A 228 -2.09 -23.84 -0.73
C ASP A 228 -3.53 -23.53 -1.17
N ALA A 229 -4.19 -24.56 -1.70
CA ALA A 229 -5.57 -24.55 -2.20
C ALA A 229 -6.66 -24.22 -1.13
N ASP A 230 -6.28 -24.02 0.12
CA ASP A 230 -7.18 -23.65 1.24
C ASP A 230 -7.42 -22.14 1.38
N LYS A 231 -6.97 -21.33 0.42
CA LYS A 231 -7.11 -19.87 0.47
C LYS A 231 -8.52 -19.47 0.02
N ALA A 232 -9.36 -19.06 0.97
CA ALA A 232 -10.67 -18.46 0.76
C ALA A 232 -10.65 -17.54 -0.47
N PRO A 233 -11.43 -17.77 -1.55
CA PRO A 233 -11.32 -16.96 -2.76
C PRO A 233 -11.60 -15.47 -2.51
N LEU A 234 -11.17 -14.60 -3.42
CA LEU A 234 -11.63 -13.22 -3.39
C LEU A 234 -13.17 -13.23 -3.50
N PRO A 235 -13.87 -12.38 -2.74
CA PRO A 235 -15.31 -12.19 -2.92
C PRO A 235 -15.64 -11.84 -4.37
N GLU A 236 -16.77 -12.34 -4.89
CA GLU A 236 -17.18 -12.14 -6.30
C GLU A 236 -17.26 -10.65 -6.68
N ASP A 237 -17.66 -9.79 -5.74
CA ASP A 237 -17.74 -8.34 -5.91
C ASP A 237 -16.37 -7.64 -5.95
N MET A 238 -15.29 -8.40 -5.75
CA MET A 238 -13.89 -7.97 -5.83
C MET A 238 -13.07 -8.83 -6.79
N ALA A 239 -13.72 -9.59 -7.66
CA ALA A 239 -13.03 -10.39 -8.67
C ALA A 239 -12.18 -9.47 -9.56
N LEU A 240 -10.89 -9.80 -9.67
CA LEU A 240 -9.99 -9.14 -10.59
C LEU A 240 -10.36 -9.58 -12.02
N PRO A 241 -10.25 -8.69 -13.03
CA PRO A 241 -10.62 -9.01 -14.40
C PRO A 241 -9.70 -10.06 -15.06
N THR A 242 -8.56 -10.36 -14.45
CA THR A 242 -7.53 -11.23 -14.99
C THR A 242 -7.01 -12.18 -13.92
N GLU A 243 -6.51 -13.35 -14.34
CA GLU A 243 -6.03 -14.39 -13.42
C GLU A 243 -4.50 -14.52 -13.44
N THR A 244 -3.82 -14.10 -14.51
CA THR A 244 -2.37 -14.26 -14.62
C THR A 244 -1.62 -13.27 -13.70
N PRO A 245 -0.49 -13.67 -13.07
CA PRO A 245 0.36 -12.76 -12.30
C PRO A 245 0.86 -11.57 -13.13
N LEU A 246 1.11 -11.81 -14.41
CA LEU A 246 1.55 -10.81 -15.36
C LEU A 246 0.46 -9.75 -15.60
N ALA A 247 -0.78 -10.19 -15.83
CA ALA A 247 -1.92 -9.29 -15.97
C ALA A 247 -2.20 -8.51 -14.68
N HIS A 248 -2.01 -9.12 -13.50
CA HIS A 248 -2.12 -8.39 -12.22
C HIS A 248 -1.06 -7.29 -12.09
N ALA A 249 0.18 -7.56 -12.50
CA ALA A 249 1.23 -6.56 -12.50
C ALA A 249 0.96 -5.43 -13.50
N LEU A 250 0.44 -5.75 -14.68
CA LEU A 250 -0.04 -4.77 -15.68
C LEU A 250 -1.19 -3.93 -15.15
N LEU A 251 -2.17 -4.57 -14.50
CA LEU A 251 -3.29 -3.87 -13.88
C LEU A 251 -2.79 -2.88 -12.84
N LEU A 252 -1.84 -3.30 -11.99
CA LEU A 252 -1.21 -2.42 -11.02
C LEU A 252 -0.43 -1.27 -11.69
N ALA A 253 0.31 -1.55 -12.78
CA ALA A 253 1.04 -0.55 -13.54
C ALA A 253 0.11 0.54 -14.09
N ASN A 254 -1.04 0.15 -14.64
CA ASN A 254 -2.06 1.08 -15.14
C ASN A 254 -2.71 1.92 -14.04
N LEU A 255 -2.70 1.44 -12.79
CA LEU A 255 -3.20 2.19 -11.64
C LEU A 255 -2.24 3.29 -11.16
N PHE A 256 -0.97 3.31 -11.59
CA PHE A 256 0.01 4.31 -11.12
C PHE A 256 -0.48 5.74 -11.41
N ASP A 257 -0.97 5.98 -12.63
CA ASP A 257 -1.48 7.29 -13.05
C ASP A 257 -2.72 7.72 -12.23
N VAL A 258 -3.61 6.77 -11.94
CA VAL A 258 -4.82 7.00 -11.12
C VAL A 258 -4.46 7.45 -9.70
N TYR A 259 -3.34 6.95 -9.18
CA TYR A 259 -2.81 7.30 -7.88
C TYR A 259 -1.84 8.50 -7.89
N ALA A 260 -1.62 9.12 -9.05
CA ALA A 260 -0.61 10.17 -9.23
C ALA A 260 0.81 9.74 -8.83
N LEU A 261 1.11 8.46 -9.05
CA LEU A 261 2.48 7.97 -9.10
C LEU A 261 3.04 8.24 -10.51
N PRO A 262 4.36 8.32 -10.69
CA PRO A 262 4.94 8.33 -12.03
C PRO A 262 4.44 7.11 -12.81
N PRO A 263 4.12 7.22 -14.10
CA PRO A 263 3.70 6.08 -14.90
C PRO A 263 4.70 4.93 -14.74
N ALA A 264 4.23 3.69 -14.64
CA ALA A 264 5.10 2.53 -14.43
C ALA A 264 6.18 2.38 -15.53
N GLU A 265 5.87 2.88 -16.73
CA GLU A 265 6.75 2.96 -17.89
C GLU A 265 7.86 4.00 -17.78
N THR A 266 7.75 4.92 -16.82
CA THR A 266 8.77 5.94 -16.50
C THR A 266 9.59 5.51 -15.29
N ASP A 267 9.08 4.61 -14.46
CA ASP A 267 9.81 4.06 -13.34
C ASP A 267 10.78 2.94 -13.78
N GLN A 268 12.05 3.05 -13.39
CA GLN A 268 13.07 2.07 -13.79
C GLN A 268 12.85 0.70 -13.15
N VAL A 269 12.41 0.67 -11.88
CA VAL A 269 12.15 -0.59 -11.16
C VAL A 269 10.99 -1.33 -11.81
N SER A 270 9.85 -0.65 -11.98
CA SER A 270 8.66 -1.23 -12.59
C SER A 270 8.93 -1.72 -14.02
N ARG A 271 9.67 -0.96 -14.84
CA ARG A 271 10.08 -1.41 -16.18
C ARG A 271 10.89 -2.70 -16.15
N ALA A 272 11.93 -2.76 -15.31
CA ALA A 272 12.78 -3.95 -15.19
C ALA A 272 11.99 -5.17 -14.68
N LEU A 273 11.02 -4.96 -13.79
CA LEU A 273 10.11 -6.01 -13.31
C LEU A 273 9.22 -6.53 -14.43
N LEU A 274 8.54 -5.65 -15.16
CA LEU A 274 7.63 -5.99 -16.23
C LEU A 274 8.35 -6.70 -17.38
N LEU A 275 9.51 -6.21 -17.83
CA LEU A 275 10.32 -6.86 -18.86
C LEU A 275 10.80 -8.25 -18.42
N GLY A 276 11.32 -8.34 -17.19
CA GLY A 276 11.81 -9.61 -16.66
C GLY A 276 10.69 -10.66 -16.53
N ALA A 277 9.48 -10.23 -16.16
CA ALA A 277 8.32 -11.11 -16.11
C ALA A 277 7.83 -11.50 -17.52
N GLY A 278 7.73 -10.55 -18.44
CA GLY A 278 7.35 -10.81 -19.84
C GLY A 278 8.27 -11.84 -20.51
N ALA A 279 9.58 -11.69 -20.38
CA ALA A 279 10.55 -12.67 -20.92
C ALA A 279 10.39 -14.05 -20.28
N GLN A 280 10.10 -14.13 -18.98
CA GLN A 280 9.86 -15.41 -18.29
C GLN A 280 8.59 -16.09 -18.81
N HIS A 281 7.50 -15.36 -19.00
CA HIS A 281 6.25 -15.89 -19.56
C HIS A 281 6.42 -16.34 -21.03
N LEU A 282 7.17 -15.59 -21.84
CA LEU A 282 7.50 -16.00 -23.22
C LEU A 282 8.34 -17.27 -23.26
N LYS A 283 9.35 -17.38 -22.37
CA LYS A 283 10.17 -18.58 -22.26
C LYS A 283 9.34 -19.80 -21.78
N ALA A 284 8.34 -19.58 -20.94
CA ALA A 284 7.43 -20.63 -20.48
C ALA A 284 6.34 -20.99 -21.50
N GLY A 285 6.05 -20.12 -22.48
CA GLY A 285 5.03 -20.33 -23.50
C GLY A 285 3.58 -20.23 -22.99
N THR A 286 3.33 -19.64 -21.81
CA THR A 286 1.99 -19.61 -21.20
C THR A 286 1.13 -18.44 -21.70
N ASP A 287 1.70 -17.22 -21.82
CA ASP A 287 0.94 -15.98 -22.09
C ASP A 287 1.69 -15.07 -23.07
N THR A 288 1.77 -15.49 -24.33
CA THR A 288 2.60 -14.81 -25.33
C THR A 288 2.08 -13.42 -25.72
N GLU A 289 0.76 -13.21 -25.74
CA GLU A 289 0.15 -11.93 -26.13
C GLU A 289 0.41 -10.83 -25.09
N GLU A 290 0.10 -11.08 -23.81
CA GLU A 290 0.32 -10.11 -22.73
C GLU A 290 1.79 -9.76 -22.56
N ALA A 291 2.67 -10.76 -22.65
CA ALA A 291 4.10 -10.56 -22.54
C ALA A 291 4.67 -9.74 -23.71
N ASN A 292 4.22 -9.98 -24.94
CA ASN A 292 4.60 -9.18 -26.09
C ASN A 292 4.09 -7.73 -25.98
N ALA A 293 2.85 -7.54 -25.52
CA ALA A 293 2.28 -6.21 -25.29
C ALA A 293 3.10 -5.41 -24.27
N ILE A 294 3.56 -6.04 -23.18
CA ILE A 294 4.44 -5.41 -22.19
C ILE A 294 5.76 -4.97 -22.81
N ILE A 295 6.42 -5.87 -23.54
CA ILE A 295 7.73 -5.59 -24.13
C ILE A 295 7.60 -4.43 -25.12
N GLN A 296 6.54 -4.43 -25.94
CA GLN A 296 6.28 -3.35 -26.87
C GLN A 296 6.01 -2.02 -26.15
N LEU A 297 5.16 -2.01 -25.13
CA LEU A 297 4.83 -0.81 -24.35
C LEU A 297 6.08 -0.20 -23.68
N VAL A 298 6.93 -1.03 -23.08
CA VAL A 298 8.19 -0.56 -22.47
C VAL A 298 9.18 -0.07 -23.54
N ARG A 299 9.26 -0.73 -24.70
CA ARG A 299 10.10 -0.31 -25.83
C ARG A 299 9.67 1.06 -26.35
N GLU A 300 8.38 1.27 -26.60
CA GLU A 300 7.84 2.55 -27.08
C GLU A 300 8.11 3.69 -26.09
N SER A 301 7.97 3.43 -24.79
CA SER A 301 8.32 4.42 -23.75
C SER A 301 9.82 4.73 -23.72
N ALA A 302 10.68 3.73 -23.87
CA ALA A 302 12.14 3.91 -23.92
C ALA A 302 12.57 4.76 -25.12
N GLU A 303 11.98 4.54 -26.29
CA GLU A 303 12.28 5.31 -27.50
C GLU A 303 11.81 6.76 -27.40
N LYS A 304 10.64 7.00 -26.80
CA LYS A 304 10.11 8.36 -26.56
C LYS A 304 10.97 9.15 -25.56
N GLN A 305 11.56 8.49 -24.56
CA GLN A 305 12.41 9.14 -23.56
C GLN A 305 13.76 9.65 -24.12
N THR A 306 14.27 9.04 -25.20
CA THR A 306 15.47 9.56 -25.89
C THR A 306 15.27 10.94 -26.54
N ALA A 307 14.02 11.35 -26.74
CA ALA A 307 13.67 12.68 -27.23
C ALA A 307 13.36 13.63 -26.04
N GLN A 308 14.25 13.71 -25.06
CA GLN A 308 14.15 14.75 -24.02
C GLN A 308 13.90 16.11 -24.70
N PRO A 309 12.89 16.87 -24.26
CA PRO A 309 12.71 18.24 -24.71
C PRO A 309 13.99 19.00 -24.33
N GLU A 310 14.59 19.72 -25.28
CA GLU A 310 15.49 20.84 -24.96
C GLU A 310 14.88 21.55 -23.76
N GLY A 311 15.56 21.49 -22.61
CA GLY A 311 14.99 21.85 -21.33
C GLY A 311 14.21 23.13 -21.50
N LEU A 312 12.90 23.09 -21.20
CA LEU A 312 11.96 24.17 -21.48
C LEU A 312 12.59 25.46 -20.96
N VAL A 313 13.23 26.21 -21.86
CA VAL A 313 13.82 27.50 -21.56
C VAL A 313 12.60 28.32 -21.20
N LEU A 314 12.40 28.53 -19.90
CA LEU A 314 11.38 29.44 -19.42
C LEU A 314 11.71 30.78 -20.06
N ASN A 315 11.00 31.06 -21.15
CA ASN A 315 11.15 32.30 -21.87
C ASN A 315 10.48 33.33 -20.95
N ASP A 316 11.30 34.08 -20.20
CA ASP A 316 10.89 35.12 -19.24
C ASP A 316 10.00 36.23 -19.86
N LYS A 317 9.67 36.12 -21.15
CA LYS A 317 8.88 37.08 -21.91
C LYS A 317 7.45 36.62 -22.23
N ASP A 318 6.99 35.46 -21.76
CA ASP A 318 5.60 35.05 -21.99
C ASP A 318 4.65 35.76 -20.99
N PRO A 319 3.79 36.71 -21.42
CA PRO A 319 2.99 37.57 -20.52
C PRO A 319 1.87 36.83 -19.77
N ARG A 320 1.78 35.50 -19.91
CA ARG A 320 0.78 34.66 -19.23
C ARG A 320 1.22 34.18 -17.84
N VAL A 321 2.46 34.46 -17.44
CA VAL A 321 2.95 34.21 -16.07
C VAL A 321 2.95 35.53 -15.29
N LYS A 322 1.77 35.99 -14.87
CA LYS A 322 1.68 36.97 -13.78
C LYS A 322 1.77 36.22 -12.45
N ASP A 323 2.79 36.55 -11.65
CA ASP A 323 2.98 36.14 -10.25
C ASP A 323 3.44 34.70 -9.98
N GLY A 324 4.09 34.03 -10.93
CA GLY A 324 4.82 32.78 -10.65
C GLY A 324 3.96 31.60 -10.17
N LYS A 325 2.63 31.63 -10.42
CA LYS A 325 1.72 30.53 -10.12
C LYS A 325 1.16 29.93 -11.40
N LEU A 326 1.66 28.75 -11.75
CA LEU A 326 1.07 27.87 -12.77
C LEU A 326 -0.37 27.52 -12.37
N VAL A 327 -1.33 27.96 -13.18
CA VAL A 327 -2.72 27.50 -13.11
C VAL A 327 -2.80 26.13 -13.78
N ALA A 328 -2.32 25.10 -13.08
CA ALA A 328 -2.64 23.72 -13.41
C ALA A 328 -4.07 23.42 -12.93
N THR A 329 -4.84 22.74 -13.78
CA THR A 329 -6.23 22.29 -13.61
C THR A 329 -6.63 22.01 -12.16
N SER A 330 -7.23 23.02 -11.55
CA SER A 330 -7.34 23.15 -10.09
C SER A 330 -8.50 22.37 -9.49
N GLN A 331 -9.26 21.61 -10.30
CA GLN A 331 -10.49 20.96 -9.84
C GLN A 331 -10.21 19.57 -9.23
N ALA A 332 -9.34 18.77 -9.84
CA ALA A 332 -8.89 17.50 -9.27
C ALA A 332 -7.99 17.68 -8.03
N ILE A 333 -7.23 18.79 -7.97
CA ILE A 333 -6.38 19.14 -6.83
C ILE A 333 -7.19 19.79 -5.70
N LYS A 334 -8.26 20.54 -5.99
CA LYS A 334 -9.15 21.10 -4.96
C LYS A 334 -9.87 20.03 -4.15
N GLU A 335 -10.19 18.88 -4.75
CA GLU A 335 -10.79 17.76 -4.02
C GLU A 335 -9.77 16.99 -3.18
N ARG A 336 -8.49 16.95 -3.59
CA ARG A 336 -7.38 16.46 -2.74
C ARG A 336 -6.97 17.47 -1.63
N GLY A 337 -7.35 18.73 -1.75
CA GLY A 337 -6.80 19.86 -0.99
C GLY A 337 -7.35 20.13 0.41
N LYS A 338 -8.17 19.27 1.01
CA LYS A 338 -8.64 19.48 2.39
C LYS A 338 -7.86 18.72 3.47
N PHE A 339 -6.92 17.83 3.12
CA PHE A 339 -6.30 16.94 4.12
C PHE A 339 -4.78 16.78 4.15
N THR A 340 -4.00 17.43 3.29
CA THR A 340 -2.54 17.42 3.43
C THR A 340 -2.05 18.81 3.81
N SER A 341 -1.93 19.04 5.13
CA SER A 341 -1.20 20.21 5.61
C SER A 341 0.22 20.17 5.01
N LYS A 342 0.78 21.34 4.70
CA LYS A 342 2.18 21.47 4.23
C LYS A 342 3.17 20.74 5.16
N ALA A 343 2.81 20.57 6.44
CA ALA A 343 3.55 19.79 7.44
C ALA A 343 3.43 18.26 7.25
N ALA A 344 2.31 17.74 6.76
CA ALA A 344 2.18 16.34 6.36
C ALA A 344 3.04 16.06 5.11
N GLN A 345 2.98 16.95 4.10
CA GLN A 345 3.85 16.87 2.91
C GLN A 345 5.34 16.90 3.28
N LEU A 346 5.77 17.80 4.17
CA LEU A 346 7.17 17.87 4.63
C LEU A 346 7.62 16.68 5.48
N ARG A 347 6.70 16.01 6.18
CA ARG A 347 7.00 14.76 6.91
C ARG A 347 7.03 13.54 6.00
N THR A 348 6.32 13.60 4.87
CA THR A 348 6.36 12.56 3.86
C THR A 348 7.55 12.74 2.92
N ILE A 349 8.01 13.95 2.59
CA ILE A 349 9.11 14.18 1.64
C ILE A 349 10.35 13.25 1.84
N PRO A 350 10.90 13.00 3.06
CA PRO A 350 12.04 12.09 3.23
C PRO A 350 11.70 10.59 3.04
N LEU A 351 10.43 10.20 3.13
CA LEU A 351 9.95 8.83 2.88
C LEU A 351 9.73 8.55 1.38
N TYR A 352 9.95 9.57 0.53
CA TYR A 352 9.64 9.60 -0.91
C TYR A 352 10.89 10.03 -1.68
N ASN A 353 12.07 9.60 -1.23
CA ASN A 353 13.24 9.65 -2.09
C ASN A 353 13.00 8.65 -3.22
N ASP A 354 12.60 9.15 -4.38
CA ASP A 354 12.53 8.41 -5.64
C ASP A 354 13.92 7.87 -6.06
N GLU A 355 14.98 8.30 -5.37
CA GLU A 355 16.33 7.81 -5.53
C GLU A 355 16.42 6.30 -5.29
N LEU A 356 16.74 5.61 -6.37
CA LEU A 356 17.07 4.19 -6.35
C LEU A 356 18.23 3.94 -5.40
N THR A 357 18.03 3.00 -4.49
CA THR A 357 19.10 2.48 -3.63
C THR A 357 20.19 1.80 -4.47
N ALA A 358 21.44 1.78 -3.99
CA ALA A 358 22.54 1.14 -4.72
C ALA A 358 22.27 -0.35 -5.02
N SER A 359 21.61 -1.05 -4.08
CA SER A 359 21.15 -2.42 -4.26
C SER A 359 20.08 -2.54 -5.34
N GLU A 360 19.11 -1.62 -5.41
CA GLU A 360 18.10 -1.60 -6.47
C GLU A 360 18.72 -1.33 -7.85
N ARG A 361 19.67 -0.40 -7.98
CA ARG A 361 20.36 -0.16 -9.25
C ARG A 361 21.11 -1.39 -9.73
N THR A 362 21.83 -2.05 -8.82
CA THR A 362 22.56 -3.29 -9.11
C THR A 362 21.61 -4.41 -9.53
N TRP A 363 20.48 -4.53 -8.83
CA TRP A 363 19.44 -5.51 -9.13
C TRP A 363 18.78 -5.25 -10.50
N ILE A 364 18.42 -3.99 -10.80
CA ILE A 364 17.87 -3.57 -12.11
C ILE A 364 18.84 -3.94 -13.22
N LYS A 365 20.12 -3.56 -13.08
CA LYS A 365 21.15 -3.84 -14.09
C LYS A 365 21.23 -5.33 -14.39
N ARG A 366 21.36 -6.17 -13.36
CA ARG A 366 21.38 -7.63 -13.51
C ARG A 366 20.12 -8.17 -14.20
N ARG A 367 18.94 -7.59 -13.92
CA ARG A 367 17.67 -8.03 -14.51
C ARG A 367 17.58 -7.63 -15.99
N LEU A 368 18.01 -6.43 -16.34
CA LEU A 368 18.08 -5.96 -17.72
C LEU A 368 19.12 -6.70 -18.55
N ASP A 369 20.27 -7.04 -17.96
CA ASP A 369 21.30 -7.86 -18.63
C ASP A 369 20.75 -9.25 -18.98
N LYS A 370 20.08 -9.93 -18.03
CA LYS A 370 19.38 -11.21 -18.29
C LYS A 370 18.30 -11.10 -19.37
N PHE A 371 17.58 -9.98 -19.41
CA PHE A 371 16.58 -9.73 -20.45
C PHE A 371 17.24 -9.53 -21.82
N ALA A 372 18.36 -8.80 -21.89
CA ALA A 372 19.10 -8.58 -23.12
C ALA A 372 19.68 -9.89 -23.67
N GLU A 373 20.25 -10.75 -22.81
CA GLU A 373 20.71 -12.09 -23.19
C GLU A 373 19.57 -12.91 -23.81
N TRP A 374 18.42 -12.99 -23.12
CA TRP A 374 17.24 -13.69 -23.64
C TRP A 374 16.76 -13.10 -24.98
N ALA A 375 16.68 -11.77 -25.10
CA ALA A 375 16.23 -11.12 -26.33
C ALA A 375 17.19 -11.40 -27.51
N GLN A 376 18.49 -11.45 -27.24
CA GLN A 376 19.51 -11.80 -28.23
C GLN A 376 19.40 -13.27 -28.68
N GLU A 377 19.13 -14.19 -27.74
CA GLU A 377 18.85 -15.60 -28.07
C GLU A 377 17.63 -15.74 -29.00
N GLN A 378 16.63 -14.86 -28.85
CA GLN A 378 15.45 -14.81 -29.71
C GLN A 378 15.65 -13.99 -31.00
N GLY A 379 16.84 -13.47 -31.27
CA GLY A 379 17.14 -12.65 -32.45
C GLY A 379 16.46 -11.27 -32.45
N GLN A 380 16.08 -10.74 -31.29
CA GLN A 380 15.50 -9.40 -31.16
C GLN A 380 16.59 -8.33 -31.01
N ASP A 381 16.29 -7.10 -31.47
CA ASP A 381 17.16 -5.95 -31.22
C ASP A 381 17.15 -5.57 -29.73
N THR A 382 18.34 -5.49 -29.14
CA THR A 382 18.59 -5.16 -27.73
C THR A 382 19.12 -3.74 -27.52
N SER A 383 19.34 -2.96 -28.58
CA SER A 383 19.90 -1.62 -28.51
C SER A 383 19.12 -0.66 -27.61
N TRP A 384 17.80 -0.84 -27.52
CA TRP A 384 16.92 -0.06 -26.65
C TRP A 384 17.02 -0.45 -25.17
N VAL A 385 17.48 -1.67 -24.84
CA VAL A 385 17.67 -2.12 -23.46
C VAL A 385 18.85 -1.41 -22.82
N ASP A 386 19.91 -1.12 -23.58
CA ASP A 386 21.06 -0.37 -23.07
C ASP A 386 20.69 1.08 -22.72
N LYS A 387 19.73 1.67 -23.44
CA LYS A 387 19.16 2.99 -23.07
C LYS A 387 18.48 2.98 -21.70
N LEU A 388 17.97 1.83 -21.27
CA LEU A 388 17.33 1.67 -19.95
C LEU A 388 18.34 1.50 -18.81
N LYS A 389 19.60 1.16 -19.11
CA LYS A 389 20.65 0.94 -18.09
C LYS A 389 21.27 2.23 -17.57
N VAL A 390 21.07 3.36 -18.26
CA VAL A 390 21.91 4.58 -18.16
C VAL A 390 21.26 5.73 -17.37
N ALA A 391 20.10 5.57 -16.75
CA ALA A 391 19.43 6.64 -16.01
C ALA A 391 19.62 6.56 -14.49
#